data_AF-A0AAV4TA91-F1
#
_entry.id   AF-A0AAV4TA91-F1
#
_cell.length_a   1.000
_cell.length_b   1.000
_cell.length_c   1.000
_cell.angle_alpha   90.00
_cell.angle_beta   90.00
_cell.angle_gamma   90.00
#
_symmetry.space_group_name_H-M   'P 1'
#
loop_
_entity.id
_entity.type
_entity.pdbx_description
1 polymer ?
#
loop_
_entity_poly.entity_id
_entity_poly.type
_entity_poly.pdbx_seq_one_letter_code
_entity_poly.pdbx_strand_id
1 'polypeptide(L)'
;MESILDWLQFQGPLLVLRYETITQELPGQLIHLLKFLDTNITWNAFQCVIRNKDGVFRRAKKQLNFELFDDSMKRTVEGGTKL
;
A
#
# COMPACT_ATOMS: atom_id res chain seq x y z
N MET A 1 -1.20 -21.20 -8.05
CA MET A 1 -1.27 -20.45 -6.78
C MET A 1 -0.63 -19.11 -7.08
N GLU A 2 -1.42 -18.05 -7.18
CA GLU A 2 -0.88 -16.72 -7.48
C GLU A 2 -0.32 -16.11 -6.19
N SER A 3 1.00 -15.89 -6.14
CA SER A 3 1.69 -15.29 -5.00
C SER A 3 1.95 -13.80 -5.24
N ILE A 4 2.20 -13.04 -4.18
CA ILE A 4 2.60 -11.62 -4.32
C ILE A 4 3.91 -11.45 -5.09
N LEU A 5 4.74 -12.49 -5.16
CA LEU A 5 6.01 -12.46 -5.87
C LEU A 5 5.86 -12.72 -7.37
N ASP A 6 4.67 -13.12 -7.85
CA ASP A 6 4.48 -13.45 -9.26
C ASP A 6 4.62 -12.21 -10.16
N TRP A 7 4.43 -11.02 -9.58
CA TRP A 7 4.71 -9.73 -10.21
C TRP A 7 6.18 -9.58 -10.62
N LEU A 8 7.10 -10.32 -9.98
CA LEU A 8 8.53 -10.34 -10.37
C LEU A 8 8.76 -10.94 -11.76
N GLN A 9 7.81 -11.72 -12.27
CA GLN A 9 7.90 -12.31 -13.62
C GLN A 9 7.34 -11.38 -14.70
N PHE A 10 6.74 -10.25 -14.33
CA PHE A 10 6.18 -9.30 -15.28
C PHE A 10 7.30 -8.59 -16.06
N GLN A 11 7.24 -8.64 -17.39
CA GLN A 11 8.30 -8.10 -18.26
C GLN A 11 8.05 -6.67 -18.77
N GLY A 12 6.95 -6.04 -18.36
CA GLY A 12 6.62 -4.67 -18.76
C GLY A 12 6.99 -3.63 -17.70
N PRO A 13 6.68 -2.33 -17.95
CA PRO A 13 6.78 -1.28 -16.96
C PRO A 13 5.88 -1.60 -15.76
N LEU A 14 6.47 -1.67 -14.56
CA LEU A 14 5.76 -2.00 -13.33
C LEU A 14 6.02 -0.94 -12.25
N LEU A 15 4.95 -0.44 -11.64
CA LEU A 15 5.01 0.39 -10.46
C LEU A 15 4.39 -0.36 -9.27
N VAL A 16 5.19 -0.66 -8.26
CA VAL A 16 4.73 -1.27 -7.01
C VAL A 16 4.49 -0.18 -5.97
N LEU A 17 3.25 -0.09 -5.48
CA LEU A 17 2.88 0.82 -4.40
C LEU A 17 2.55 0.04 -3.14
N ARG A 18 2.97 0.55 -1.98
CA ARG A 18 2.66 -0.03 -0.67
C ARG A 18 1.55 0.74 0.00
N TYR A 19 0.57 0.02 0.56
CA TYR A 19 -0.54 0.61 1.27
C TYR A 19 -0.07 1.54 2.39
N GLU A 20 0.89 1.09 3.19
CA GLU A 20 1.45 1.84 4.32
C GLU A 20 2.04 3.17 3.85
N THR A 21 2.79 3.14 2.74
CA THR A 21 3.38 4.36 2.16
C THR A 21 2.31 5.31 1.63
N ILE A 22 1.26 4.80 0.98
CA ILE A 22 0.11 5.62 0.52
C ILE A 22 -0.61 6.27 1.72
N THR A 23 -0.79 5.54 2.83
CA THR A 23 -1.47 6.10 4.01
C THR A 23 -0.66 7.21 4.68
N GLN A 24 0.67 7.10 4.68
CA GLN A 24 1.57 8.09 5.27
C GLN A 24 1.80 9.31 4.36
N GLU A 25 1.88 9.10 3.04
CA GLU A 25 2.34 10.11 2.09
C GLU A 25 1.54 10.02 0.77
N LEU A 26 0.22 10.21 0.84
CA LEU A 26 -0.64 10.11 -0.35
C LEU A 26 -0.22 11.06 -1.50
N PRO A 27 0.08 12.36 -1.26
CA PRO A 27 0.32 13.30 -2.34
C PRO A 27 1.49 12.91 -3.26
N GLY A 28 2.64 12.56 -2.71
CA GLY A 28 3.81 12.16 -3.48
C GLY A 28 3.64 10.81 -4.15
N GLN A 29 3.01 9.83 -3.49
CA GLN A 29 2.65 8.56 -4.15
C GLN A 29 1.69 8.76 -5.33
N LEU A 30 0.73 9.68 -5.22
CA LEU A 30 -0.19 10.01 -6.29
C LEU A 30 0.54 10.68 -7.47
N ILE A 31 1.50 11.58 -7.21
CA ILE A 31 2.35 12.16 -8.25
C ILE A 31 3.18 11.09 -8.95
N HIS A 32 3.78 10.15 -8.21
CA HIS A 32 4.53 9.04 -8.79
C HIS A 32 3.66 8.16 -9.69
N LEU A 33 2.44 7.83 -9.26
CA LEU A 33 1.47 7.08 -10.05
C LEU A 33 1.10 7.81 -11.34
N LEU A 34 0.80 9.10 -11.27
CA LEU A 34 0.41 9.89 -12.44
C LEU A 34 1.54 10.00 -13.46
N LYS A 35 2.79 10.14 -13.00
CA LYS A 35 3.97 10.11 -13.88
C LYS A 35 4.15 8.75 -14.55
N PHE A 36 3.97 7.67 -13.80
CA PHE A 36 4.05 6.32 -14.36
C PHE A 36 2.98 6.05 -15.43
N LEU A 37 1.77 6.58 -15.21
CA LEU A 37 0.66 6.51 -16.18
C LEU A 37 0.76 7.56 -17.30
N ASP A 38 1.80 8.38 -17.32
CA ASP A 38 1.99 9.50 -18.25
C ASP A 38 0.73 10.37 -18.41
N THR A 39 0.07 10.65 -17.28
CA THR A 39 -1.23 11.33 -17.27
C THR A 39 -1.13 12.67 -16.57
N ASN A 40 -1.56 13.72 -17.27
CA ASN A 40 -1.70 15.06 -16.70
C ASN A 40 -3.09 15.23 -16.09
N ILE A 41 -3.13 15.84 -14.92
CA ILE A 41 -4.39 16.25 -14.27
C ILE A 41 -4.29 17.70 -13.83
N THR A 42 -5.45 18.35 -13.68
CA THR A 42 -5.49 19.71 -13.16
C THR A 42 -5.14 19.73 -11.69
N TRP A 43 -4.56 20.85 -11.24
CA TRP A 43 -4.32 21.08 -9.82
C TRP A 43 -5.59 20.95 -8.98
N ASN A 44 -6.72 21.44 -9.49
CA ASN A 44 -8.01 21.33 -8.81
C ASN A 44 -8.45 19.87 -8.63
N ALA A 45 -8.26 19.02 -9.63
CA ALA A 45 -8.56 17.60 -9.52
C ALA A 45 -7.65 16.91 -8.50
N PHE A 46 -6.34 17.19 -8.54
CA PHE A 46 -5.39 16.68 -7.55
C PHE A 46 -5.79 17.08 -6.12
N GLN A 47 -6.06 18.37 -5.90
CA GLN A 47 -6.49 18.88 -4.59
C GLN A 47 -7.82 18.29 -4.12
N CYS A 48 -8.77 18.06 -5.04
CA CYS A 48 -10.03 17.40 -4.73
C CYS A 48 -9.80 15.99 -4.16
N VAL A 49 -8.92 15.20 -4.79
CA VAL A 49 -8.58 13.85 -4.32
C VAL A 49 -7.91 13.90 -2.95
N ILE A 50 -6.96 14.81 -2.73
CA ILE A 50 -6.28 14.93 -1.43
C ILE A 50 -7.26 15.34 -0.33
N ARG A 51 -8.19 16.26 -0.61
CA ARG A 51 -9.18 16.75 0.35
C ARG A 51 -10.25 15.71 0.68
N ASN A 52 -10.65 14.91 -0.30
CA ASN A 52 -11.69 13.88 -0.16
C ASN A 52 -11.12 12.48 0.02
N LYS A 53 -9.84 12.36 0.42
CA LYS A 53 -9.27 11.07 0.76
C LYS A 53 -10.01 10.53 1.99
N ASP A 54 -10.86 9.53 1.78
CA ASP A 54 -11.41 8.75 2.88
C ASP A 54 -10.26 7.91 3.46
N GLY A 55 -9.63 8.45 4.51
CA GLY A 55 -8.38 7.93 5.08
C GLY A 55 -8.48 6.57 5.77
N VAL A 56 -9.63 5.90 5.71
CA VAL A 56 -9.86 4.60 6.32
C VAL A 56 -10.69 3.78 5.36
N PHE A 57 -10.06 2.79 4.73
CA PHE A 57 -10.80 1.67 4.14
C PHE A 57 -11.80 1.21 5.20
N ARG A 58 -13.12 1.23 4.92
CA ARG A 58 -14.19 0.99 5.90
C ARG A 58 -14.23 -0.44 6.47
N ARG A 59 -13.11 -1.17 6.48
CA ARG A 59 -12.90 -2.19 7.51
C ARG A 59 -12.84 -1.45 8.83
N ALA A 60 -13.73 -1.81 9.75
CA ALA A 60 -13.51 -1.52 11.15
C ALA A 60 -12.05 -1.91 11.43
N LYS A 61 -11.21 -0.95 11.83
CA LYS A 61 -9.98 -1.29 12.53
C LYS A 61 -10.49 -2.18 13.65
N LYS A 62 -10.27 -3.48 13.53
CA LYS A 62 -10.44 -4.40 14.65
C LYS A 62 -9.37 -3.90 15.60
N GLN A 63 -9.71 -2.92 16.45
CA GLN A 63 -8.91 -2.59 17.60
C GLN A 63 -9.00 -3.86 18.44
N LEU A 64 -8.02 -4.71 18.17
CA LEU A 64 -7.84 -5.92 18.93
C LEU A 64 -7.17 -5.41 20.18
N ASN A 65 -7.92 -5.39 21.27
CA ASN A 65 -7.44 -4.98 22.58
C ASN A 65 -6.47 -6.03 23.17
N PHE A 66 -5.93 -6.90 22.31
CA PHE A 66 -5.11 -8.05 22.64
C PHE A 66 -4.11 -8.28 21.50
N GLU A 67 -2.95 -8.83 21.85
CA GLU A 67 -1.95 -9.23 20.85
C GLU A 67 -2.46 -10.45 20.05
N LEU A 68 -2.51 -10.32 18.72
CA LEU A 68 -2.95 -11.39 17.82
C LEU A 68 -2.00 -12.58 17.77
N PHE A 69 -0.70 -12.31 17.97
CA PHE A 69 0.36 -13.28 17.87
C PHE A 69 1.06 -13.36 19.22
N ASP A 70 1.18 -14.56 19.77
CA ASP A 70 2.11 -14.80 20.87
C ASP A 70 3.57 -14.75 20.37
N ASP A 71 4.52 -14.71 21.30
CA ASP A 71 5.95 -14.62 20.98
C ASP A 71 6.45 -15.82 20.16
N SER A 72 5.84 -17.00 20.31
CA SER A 72 6.17 -18.17 19.50
C SER A 72 5.76 -17.98 18.04
N MET A 73 4.56 -17.46 17.82
CA MET A 73 4.04 -17.17 16.48
C MET A 73 4.85 -16.04 15.82
N LYS A 74 5.20 -14.97 16.54
CA LYS A 74 6.04 -13.89 16.02
C LYS A 74 7.39 -14.42 15.55
N ARG A 75 8.08 -15.21 16.40
CA ARG A 75 9.35 -15.86 16.05
C ARG A 75 9.24 -16.79 14.85
N THR A 76 8.12 -17.49 14.72
CA THR A 76 7.87 -18.40 13.58
C THR A 76 7.72 -17.60 12.28
N VAL A 77 6.98 -16.50 12.31
CA VAL A 77 6.82 -15.61 11.16
C VAL A 77 8.16 -14.99 10.80
N GLU A 78 8.84 -14.32 11.73
CA GLU A 78 10.15 -13.66 11.51
C GLU A 78 11.25 -14.64 11.07
N GLY A 79 11.24 -15.85 11.60
CA GLY A 79 12.16 -16.92 11.20
C GLY A 79 11.91 -17.41 9.78
N GLY A 80 10.67 -17.31 9.28
CA GLY A 80 10.29 -17.62 7.90
C GLY A 80 10.48 -16.48 6.91
N THR A 81 10.58 -15.22 7.37
CA THR A 81 10.79 -14.02 6.52
C THR A 81 12.27 -13.64 6.32
N LYS A 82 13.20 -14.60 6.44
CA LYS A 82 14.57 -14.40 5.92
C LYS A 82 14.57 -14.62 4.41
N LEU A 83 14.29 -13.55 3.66
CA LEU A 83 14.68 -13.43 2.26
C LEU A 83 16.09 -12.83 2.17
#